data_AF-A0A9D6RGG5-F1
#
_entry.id   AF-A0A9D6RGG5-F1
#
_cell.length_a   1.000
_cell.length_b   1.000
_cell.length_c   1.000
_cell.angle_alpha   90.00
_cell.angle_beta   90.00
_cell.angle_gamma   90.00
#
_symmetry.space_group_name_H-M   'P 1'
#
loop_
_entity.id
_entity.type
_entity.pdbx_description
1 polymer ?
#
loop_
_entity_poly.entity_id
_entity_poly.type
_entity_poly.pdbx_seq_one_letter_code
_entity_poly.pdbx_strand_id
1 'polypeptide(L)'
;MSETSSLAAETRISDFIANNPLFYSLAPSVVESIAERFQLRVFCPEERIVKEGDIGDSFYLIRGGHVRVVKFQDDEELVLSELGPGEGFGEMALLIDQPRSATVKAIDDVEALVLMRDDFAVLTRKIPELAEKMNKLLSERVSLLETEDSNEDTRGKFRASRSITLDYSYLDLLMRLNEAAGGHEQVEHCKECGMLAKEMSKMLCPMVSEEILFAGYLHEIGKVSLAGELVKRERAGEPLTEEEQEKVARIFDYAVEILEPNQNLHDSVEFIRYLGRSSYQQMPLEAQILKVADDYLMLRSPGYRDLGDAEGLEIVQQGSGKLYNPRVVAALEKNVRKYKDLRVEGQLNVMRMMVIALDRKDNYTYRHSMDVRDMGMKIVSRLGLGRKDQEYMRIGAELHDVGKIFIDESILNAPRKLTPEEFEIMKGHAAASADFFKDIPGMDELVSIVRAHHEKWNGTGYPDGLAGENIPFLGRVMTIADVWSALTTQRVYRTNAFSPQKALGIMEEMAEGHFDPNVFPIFREIIQEMVAAGAETARQDGSQP
;
A
#
# COMPACT_ATOMS: atom_id res chain seq x y z
N MET A 1 -44.20 30.28 -11.17
CA MET A 1 -44.72 29.50 -10.01
C MET A 1 -44.38 28.05 -10.30
N SER A 2 -43.61 27.47 -9.39
CA SER A 2 -42.66 26.38 -9.62
C SER A 2 -43.29 25.00 -9.60
N GLU A 3 -43.17 24.29 -10.73
CA GLU A 3 -43.11 22.82 -10.77
C GLU A 3 -41.64 22.41 -10.64
N THR A 4 -41.22 22.10 -9.42
CA THR A 4 -40.03 21.28 -9.13
C THR A 4 -40.11 20.83 -7.69
N SER A 5 -40.37 19.54 -7.47
CA SER A 5 -39.97 18.71 -6.32
C SER A 5 -41.09 17.74 -5.87
N SER A 6 -41.15 16.56 -6.49
CA SER A 6 -41.52 15.29 -5.82
C SER A 6 -41.16 14.08 -6.69
N LEU A 7 -39.91 14.03 -7.17
CA LEU A 7 -39.37 12.91 -7.96
C LEU A 7 -38.20 12.27 -7.19
N ALA A 8 -38.52 11.74 -6.01
CA ALA A 8 -37.74 10.69 -5.35
C ALA A 8 -38.75 9.61 -4.96
N ALA A 9 -38.94 8.65 -5.84
CA ALA A 9 -39.83 7.51 -5.63
C ALA A 9 -39.40 6.74 -4.38
N GLU A 10 -40.37 6.37 -3.53
CA GLU A 10 -40.17 5.49 -2.38
C GLU A 10 -39.54 4.16 -2.85
N THR A 11 -38.23 3.99 -2.65
CA THR A 11 -37.57 2.69 -2.81
C THR A 11 -38.24 1.70 -1.88
N ARG A 12 -38.72 0.56 -2.41
CA ARG A 12 -39.33 -0.50 -1.62
C ARG A 12 -38.33 -0.98 -0.56
N ILE A 13 -38.82 -1.28 0.64
CA ILE A 13 -37.99 -1.76 1.76
C ILE A 13 -37.23 -3.04 1.35
N SER A 14 -37.83 -3.91 0.54
CA SER A 14 -37.20 -5.10 -0.03
C SER A 14 -35.96 -4.79 -0.87
N ASP A 15 -36.06 -3.80 -1.76
CA ASP A 15 -34.96 -3.41 -2.66
C ASP A 15 -33.83 -2.78 -1.86
N PHE A 16 -34.16 -2.08 -0.78
CA PHE A 16 -33.19 -1.51 0.13
C PHE A 16 -32.46 -2.59 0.95
N ILE A 17 -33.19 -3.57 1.49
CA ILE A 17 -32.62 -4.69 2.24
C ILE A 17 -31.75 -5.58 1.33
N ALA A 18 -32.18 -5.80 0.08
CA ALA A 18 -31.40 -6.55 -0.91
C ALA A 18 -30.02 -5.94 -1.19
N ASN A 19 -29.84 -4.64 -0.97
CA ASN A 19 -28.54 -3.98 -1.14
C ASN A 19 -27.63 -4.09 0.10
N ASN A 20 -28.13 -4.63 1.23
CA ASN A 20 -27.33 -4.84 2.41
C ASN A 20 -26.52 -6.16 2.30
N PRO A 21 -25.21 -6.15 2.62
CA PRO A 21 -24.33 -7.32 2.53
C PRO A 21 -24.80 -8.57 3.29
N LEU A 22 -25.63 -8.41 4.32
CA LEU A 22 -26.20 -9.54 5.05
C LEU A 22 -27.26 -10.31 4.23
N PHE A 23 -27.95 -9.62 3.30
CA PHE A 23 -29.15 -10.14 2.63
C PHE A 23 -29.06 -10.20 1.10
N TYR A 24 -28.01 -9.63 0.46
CA TYR A 24 -27.95 -9.45 -1.00
C TYR A 24 -27.89 -10.73 -1.85
N SER A 25 -27.51 -11.88 -1.28
CA SER A 25 -27.49 -13.17 -2.00
C SER A 25 -28.77 -13.98 -1.83
N LEU A 26 -29.72 -13.49 -1.04
CA LEU A 26 -30.94 -14.22 -0.74
C LEU A 26 -31.93 -14.06 -1.90
N ALA A 27 -32.68 -15.13 -2.18
CA ALA A 27 -33.72 -15.09 -3.21
C ALA A 27 -34.70 -13.92 -2.96
N PRO A 28 -35.20 -13.23 -4.01
CA PRO A 28 -36.08 -12.05 -3.83
C PRO A 28 -37.31 -12.30 -2.95
N SER A 29 -37.92 -13.50 -3.04
CA SER A 29 -39.05 -13.90 -2.19
C SER A 29 -38.69 -14.04 -0.71
N VAL A 30 -37.44 -14.41 -0.42
CA VAL A 30 -36.89 -14.48 0.93
C VAL A 30 -36.63 -13.06 1.46
N VAL A 31 -36.07 -12.18 0.62
CA VAL A 31 -35.87 -10.76 0.96
C VAL A 31 -37.20 -10.06 1.24
N GLU A 32 -38.24 -10.33 0.47
CA GLU A 32 -39.60 -9.83 0.74
C GLU A 32 -40.11 -10.31 2.10
N SER A 33 -39.97 -11.60 2.42
CA SER A 33 -40.39 -12.14 3.73
C SER A 33 -39.56 -11.58 4.91
N ILE A 34 -38.30 -11.22 4.67
CA ILE A 34 -37.45 -10.53 5.65
C ILE A 34 -37.93 -9.09 5.82
N ALA A 35 -38.21 -8.39 4.72
CA ALA A 35 -38.65 -6.99 4.72
C ALA A 35 -39.92 -6.77 5.54
N GLU A 36 -40.86 -7.72 5.52
CA GLU A 36 -42.09 -7.69 6.33
C GLU A 36 -41.84 -7.70 7.85
N ARG A 37 -40.66 -8.14 8.30
CA ARG A 37 -40.29 -8.22 9.73
C ARG A 37 -39.56 -6.99 10.22
N PHE A 38 -39.10 -6.12 9.32
CA PHE A 38 -38.44 -4.88 9.68
C PHE A 38 -39.48 -3.80 10.03
N GLN A 39 -39.24 -3.07 11.10
CA GLN A 39 -40.04 -1.93 11.53
C GLN A 39 -39.28 -0.64 11.27
N LEU A 40 -39.86 0.28 10.51
CA LEU A 40 -39.27 1.62 10.32
C LEU A 40 -39.37 2.42 11.63
N ARG A 41 -38.25 2.98 12.08
CA ARG A 41 -38.16 3.93 13.19
C ARG A 41 -37.39 5.16 12.76
N VAL A 42 -37.74 6.30 13.35
CA VAL A 42 -37.07 7.58 13.13
C VAL A 42 -36.48 8.04 14.44
N PHE A 43 -35.23 8.49 14.41
CA PHE A 43 -34.48 8.99 15.56
C PHE A 43 -34.05 10.42 15.29
N CYS A 44 -34.18 11.29 16.30
CA CYS A 44 -33.78 12.69 16.18
C CYS A 44 -32.27 12.86 16.39
N PRO A 45 -31.66 13.96 15.91
CA PRO A 45 -30.26 14.28 16.18
C PRO A 45 -29.94 14.21 17.68
N GLU A 46 -28.75 13.70 18.01
CA GLU A 46 -28.24 13.44 19.37
C GLU A 46 -28.98 12.33 20.16
N GLU A 47 -30.03 11.73 19.60
CA GLU A 47 -30.73 10.62 20.23
C GLU A 47 -29.81 9.38 20.31
N ARG A 48 -29.78 8.76 21.50
CA ARG A 48 -29.04 7.50 21.72
C ARG A 48 -29.90 6.33 21.27
N ILE A 49 -29.58 5.77 20.11
CA ILE A 49 -30.32 4.65 19.51
C ILE A 49 -30.05 3.35 20.26
N VAL A 50 -28.78 3.12 20.64
CA VAL A 50 -28.40 2.04 21.57
C VAL A 50 -27.34 2.56 22.52
N LYS A 51 -27.28 2.00 23.74
CA LYS A 51 -26.30 2.36 24.75
C LYS A 51 -25.40 1.16 25.06
N GLU A 52 -24.11 1.42 25.22
CA GLU A 52 -23.13 0.44 25.69
C GLU A 52 -23.59 -0.19 27.02
N GLY A 53 -23.46 -1.51 27.14
CA GLY A 53 -23.86 -2.27 28.31
C GLY A 53 -25.35 -2.66 28.38
N ASP A 54 -26.20 -2.11 27.51
CA ASP A 54 -27.61 -2.54 27.44
C ASP A 54 -27.70 -3.95 26.85
N ILE A 55 -28.74 -4.72 27.22
CA ILE A 55 -29.05 -5.98 26.55
C ILE A 55 -29.50 -5.66 25.13
N GLY A 56 -28.77 -6.14 24.12
CA GLY A 56 -29.12 -5.84 22.75
C GLY A 56 -30.21 -6.75 22.20
N ASP A 57 -31.39 -6.22 21.95
CA ASP A 57 -32.58 -6.96 21.51
C ASP A 57 -32.97 -6.69 20.04
N SER A 58 -32.20 -5.87 19.33
CA SER A 58 -32.57 -5.35 18.01
C SER A 58 -31.36 -5.16 17.10
N PHE A 59 -31.54 -5.41 15.80
CA PHE A 59 -30.64 -5.05 14.71
C PHE A 59 -31.20 -3.84 13.97
N TYR A 60 -30.33 -2.93 13.56
CA TYR A 60 -30.71 -1.68 12.91
C TYR A 60 -30.04 -1.61 11.54
N LEU A 61 -30.79 -1.20 10.53
CA LEU A 61 -30.30 -0.93 9.18
C LEU A 61 -30.69 0.51 8.80
N ILE A 62 -29.71 1.37 8.57
CA ILE A 62 -29.92 2.80 8.34
C ILE A 62 -30.46 3.00 6.94
N ARG A 63 -31.69 3.51 6.79
CA ARG A 63 -32.32 3.85 5.51
C ARG A 63 -32.02 5.28 5.07
N GLY A 64 -31.95 6.20 6.03
CA GLY A 64 -31.66 7.62 5.82
C GLY A 64 -31.00 8.23 7.06
N GLY A 65 -30.19 9.25 6.88
CA GLY A 65 -29.41 9.88 7.95
C GLY A 65 -28.11 9.13 8.30
N HIS A 66 -27.42 9.61 9.34
CA HIS A 66 -26.13 9.13 9.81
C HIS A 66 -26.12 8.96 11.32
N VAL A 67 -25.35 7.99 11.78
CA VAL A 67 -25.12 7.72 13.20
C VAL A 67 -23.63 7.70 13.49
N ARG A 68 -23.29 7.96 14.75
CA ARG A 68 -21.94 7.83 15.29
C ARG A 68 -21.89 6.72 16.34
N VAL A 69 -20.92 5.84 16.23
CA VAL A 69 -20.63 4.78 17.19
C VAL A 69 -19.53 5.27 18.14
N VAL A 70 -19.80 5.26 19.43
CA VAL A 70 -18.92 5.83 20.45
C VAL A 70 -18.75 4.89 21.64
N LYS A 71 -17.55 4.92 22.24
CA LYS A 71 -17.23 4.23 23.48
C LYS A 71 -16.72 5.21 24.52
N PHE A 72 -17.06 5.00 25.78
CA PHE A 72 -16.57 5.85 26.86
C PHE A 72 -15.36 5.18 27.54
N GLN A 73 -14.22 5.87 27.55
CA GLN A 73 -13.01 5.49 28.29
C GLN A 73 -12.54 6.69 29.09
N ASP A 74 -12.35 6.51 30.40
CA ASP A 74 -11.89 7.57 31.32
C ASP A 74 -12.66 8.91 31.20
N ASP A 75 -13.99 8.81 31.04
CA ASP A 75 -14.93 9.94 30.81
C ASP A 75 -14.74 10.72 29.49
N GLU A 76 -13.88 10.26 28.58
CA GLU A 76 -13.76 10.78 27.21
C GLU A 76 -14.58 9.96 26.21
N GLU A 77 -15.25 10.64 25.28
CA GLU A 77 -16.04 10.03 24.21
C GLU A 77 -15.15 9.71 23.01
N LEU A 78 -14.81 8.43 22.83
CA LEU A 78 -14.03 7.96 21.69
C LEU A 78 -14.96 7.60 20.54
N VAL A 79 -14.82 8.29 19.41
CA VAL A 79 -15.56 7.99 18.18
C VAL A 79 -14.91 6.80 17.47
N LEU A 80 -15.63 5.68 17.42
CA LEU A 80 -15.16 4.46 16.78
C LEU A 80 -15.44 4.46 15.27
N SER A 81 -16.62 4.94 14.87
CA SER A 81 -17.03 5.02 13.46
C SER A 81 -18.23 5.94 13.29
N GLU A 82 -18.46 6.40 12.06
CA GLU A 82 -19.74 6.95 11.60
C GLU A 82 -20.34 5.99 10.57
N LEU A 83 -21.66 5.82 10.58
CA LEU A 83 -22.39 4.92 9.69
C LEU A 83 -23.52 5.70 9.00
N GLY A 84 -23.83 5.39 7.75
CA GLY A 84 -24.86 6.04 6.94
C GLY A 84 -25.77 5.05 6.20
N PRO A 85 -26.51 5.53 5.19
CA PRO A 85 -27.51 4.71 4.51
C PRO A 85 -26.95 3.42 3.89
N GLY A 86 -27.60 2.30 4.21
CA GLY A 86 -27.25 0.93 3.78
C GLY A 86 -26.42 0.16 4.81
N GLU A 87 -25.85 0.84 5.81
CA GLU A 87 -25.05 0.23 6.86
C GLU A 87 -25.93 -0.20 8.05
N GLY A 88 -25.55 -1.29 8.70
CA GLY A 88 -26.29 -1.86 9.82
C GLY A 88 -25.45 -1.97 11.09
N PHE A 89 -26.11 -1.96 12.24
CA PHE A 89 -25.47 -2.09 13.55
C PHE A 89 -26.35 -2.86 14.54
N GLY A 90 -25.71 -3.38 15.59
CA GLY A 90 -26.38 -4.08 16.69
C GLY A 90 -26.51 -5.59 16.50
N GLU A 91 -25.91 -6.13 15.44
CA GLU A 91 -25.86 -7.55 15.12
C GLU A 91 -25.08 -8.38 16.17
N MET A 92 -24.01 -7.82 16.75
CA MET A 92 -23.19 -8.55 17.73
C MET A 92 -24.01 -9.00 18.94
N ALA A 93 -24.75 -8.10 19.57
CA ALA A 93 -25.51 -8.44 20.79
C ALA A 93 -26.57 -9.53 20.54
N LEU A 94 -27.13 -9.59 19.33
CA LEU A 94 -28.09 -10.64 18.94
C LEU A 94 -27.44 -12.01 18.72
N LEU A 95 -26.15 -12.01 18.39
CA LEU A 95 -25.42 -13.18 17.95
C LEU A 95 -24.62 -13.87 19.06
N ILE A 96 -23.95 -13.09 19.92
CA ILE A 96 -23.13 -13.60 21.03
C ILE A 96 -23.84 -13.58 22.39
N ASP A 97 -25.10 -13.16 22.43
CA ASP A 97 -25.89 -12.97 23.66
C ASP A 97 -25.16 -12.14 24.73
N GLN A 98 -24.41 -11.13 24.27
CA GLN A 98 -23.68 -10.19 25.12
C GLN A 98 -24.34 -8.81 25.12
N PRO A 99 -24.08 -7.99 26.15
CA PRO A 99 -24.46 -6.58 26.15
C PRO A 99 -23.89 -5.81 24.95
N ARG A 100 -24.52 -4.69 24.59
CA ARG A 100 -24.07 -3.78 23.53
C ARG A 100 -22.61 -3.36 23.79
N SER A 101 -21.75 -3.51 22.80
CA SER A 101 -20.31 -3.21 22.89
C SER A 101 -19.96 -1.73 22.77
N ALA A 102 -20.89 -0.90 22.29
CA ALA A 102 -20.72 0.54 22.11
C ALA A 102 -22.08 1.25 22.14
N THR A 103 -22.05 2.57 22.35
CA THR A 103 -23.20 3.46 22.23
C THR A 103 -23.32 3.95 20.79
N VAL A 104 -24.53 4.07 20.24
CA VAL A 104 -24.78 4.63 18.91
C VAL A 104 -25.70 5.83 19.04
N LYS A 105 -25.29 6.97 18.49
CA LYS A 105 -26.03 8.25 18.51
C LYS A 105 -26.38 8.70 17.10
N ALA A 106 -27.58 9.24 16.91
CA ALA A 106 -27.95 9.92 15.68
C ALA A 106 -27.16 11.24 15.51
N ILE A 107 -26.62 11.49 14.32
CA ILE A 107 -25.95 12.74 13.96
C ILE A 107 -26.97 13.74 13.40
N ASP A 108 -27.83 13.26 12.51
CA ASP A 108 -28.96 13.97 11.90
C ASP A 108 -30.27 13.18 12.13
N ASP A 109 -31.37 13.53 11.45
CA ASP A 109 -32.59 12.72 11.50
C ASP A 109 -32.34 11.36 10.83
N VAL A 110 -32.41 10.28 11.61
CA VAL A 110 -32.09 8.92 11.14
C VAL A 110 -33.36 8.11 10.96
N GLU A 111 -33.60 7.67 9.73
CA GLU A 111 -34.57 6.62 9.43
C GLU A 111 -33.87 5.26 9.47
N ALA A 112 -34.25 4.36 10.37
CA ALA A 112 -33.68 3.02 10.45
C ALA A 112 -34.75 1.94 10.44
N LEU A 113 -34.48 0.88 9.70
CA LEU A 113 -35.24 -0.36 9.73
C LEU A 113 -34.74 -1.21 10.90
N VAL A 114 -35.64 -1.59 11.80
CA VAL A 114 -35.33 -2.31 13.04
C VAL A 114 -35.87 -3.73 12.96
N LEU A 115 -35.01 -4.72 13.20
CA LEU A 115 -35.35 -6.13 13.26
C LEU A 115 -35.12 -6.66 14.68
N MET A 116 -36.18 -7.14 15.31
CA MET A 116 -36.15 -7.63 16.70
C MET A 116 -35.45 -8.99 16.81
N ARG A 117 -34.89 -9.28 17.98
CA ARG A 117 -34.17 -10.53 18.29
C ARG A 117 -34.98 -11.78 17.96
N ASP A 118 -36.27 -11.80 18.29
CA ASP A 118 -37.10 -12.98 18.05
C ASP A 118 -37.31 -13.22 16.56
N ASP A 119 -37.53 -12.15 15.78
CA ASP A 119 -37.63 -12.23 14.33
C ASP A 119 -36.30 -12.62 13.69
N PHE A 120 -35.20 -12.08 14.20
CA PHE A 120 -33.83 -12.41 13.79
C PHE A 120 -33.50 -13.89 14.05
N ALA A 121 -33.86 -14.41 15.22
CA ALA A 121 -33.70 -15.81 15.59
C ALA A 121 -34.57 -16.74 14.73
N VAL A 122 -35.76 -16.29 14.32
CA VAL A 122 -36.61 -17.04 13.39
C VAL A 122 -36.01 -17.06 11.98
N LEU A 123 -35.49 -15.94 11.49
CA LEU A 123 -34.88 -15.83 10.16
C LEU A 123 -33.63 -16.69 10.02
N THR A 124 -32.72 -16.63 10.98
CA THR A 124 -31.51 -17.46 11.03
C THR A 124 -31.81 -18.96 11.07
N ARG A 125 -32.85 -19.40 11.78
CA ARG A 125 -33.27 -20.81 11.78
C ARG A 125 -33.87 -21.27 10.46
N LYS A 126 -34.55 -20.38 9.74
CA LYS A 126 -35.28 -20.70 8.50
C LYS A 126 -34.43 -20.54 7.25
N ILE A 127 -33.38 -19.73 7.31
CA ILE A 127 -32.54 -19.36 6.16
C ILE A 127 -31.09 -19.73 6.48
N PRO A 128 -30.64 -20.96 6.12
CA PRO A 128 -29.29 -21.43 6.42
C PRO A 128 -28.17 -20.53 5.88
N GLU A 129 -28.34 -19.97 4.68
CA GLU A 129 -27.39 -19.03 4.04
C GLU A 129 -27.16 -17.76 4.88
N LEU A 130 -28.23 -17.24 5.50
CA LEU A 130 -28.17 -16.07 6.38
C LEU A 130 -27.42 -16.43 7.66
N ALA A 131 -27.66 -17.62 8.23
CA ALA A 131 -26.96 -18.09 9.42
C ALA A 131 -25.45 -18.31 9.16
N GLU A 132 -25.07 -18.81 7.98
CA GLU A 132 -23.69 -19.02 7.59
C GLU A 132 -22.93 -17.68 7.43
N LYS A 133 -23.51 -16.71 6.70
CA LYS A 133 -22.95 -15.36 6.58
C LYS A 133 -22.77 -14.68 7.95
N MET A 134 -23.72 -14.88 8.85
CA MET A 134 -23.65 -14.34 10.20
C MET A 134 -22.61 -15.03 11.08
N ASN A 135 -22.44 -16.34 10.94
CA ASN A 135 -21.37 -17.07 11.61
C ASN A 135 -19.98 -16.62 11.14
N LYS A 136 -19.84 -16.29 9.86
CA LYS A 136 -18.60 -15.72 9.30
C LYS A 136 -18.31 -14.34 9.90
N LEU A 137 -19.32 -13.46 9.95
CA LEU A 137 -19.25 -12.16 10.65
C LEU A 137 -18.77 -12.28 12.10
N LEU A 138 -19.28 -13.28 12.82
CA LEU A 138 -18.89 -13.53 14.20
C LEU A 138 -17.43 -13.95 14.30
N SER A 139 -16.96 -14.86 13.45
CA SER A 139 -15.56 -15.31 13.49
C SER A 139 -14.57 -14.17 13.20
N GLU A 140 -14.91 -13.26 12.29
CA GLU A 140 -14.06 -12.12 11.93
C GLU A 140 -14.07 -11.02 13.00
N ARG A 141 -15.22 -10.75 13.64
CA ARG A 141 -15.29 -9.73 14.69
C ARG A 141 -14.81 -10.21 16.06
N VAL A 142 -14.94 -11.51 16.36
CA VAL A 142 -14.38 -12.09 17.58
C VAL A 142 -12.85 -12.07 17.55
N SER A 143 -12.20 -12.30 16.39
CA SER A 143 -10.74 -12.19 16.27
C SER A 143 -10.22 -10.78 16.52
N LEU A 144 -11.03 -9.75 16.21
CA LEU A 144 -10.73 -8.34 16.50
C LEU A 144 -11.01 -7.95 17.96
N LEU A 145 -11.78 -8.75 18.69
CA LEU A 145 -12.17 -8.51 20.09
C LEU A 145 -11.35 -9.35 21.09
N GLU A 146 -10.40 -10.17 20.64
CA GLU A 146 -9.46 -10.89 21.50
C GLU A 146 -8.47 -9.91 22.16
N THR A 147 -8.94 -9.15 23.14
CA THR A 147 -8.11 -8.67 24.25
C THR A 147 -7.92 -9.80 25.25
N GLU A 148 -6.74 -9.84 25.89
CA GLU A 148 -6.12 -10.95 26.65
C GLU A 148 -6.93 -11.59 27.81
N ASP A 149 -8.21 -11.26 28.01
CA ASP A 149 -8.92 -11.50 29.28
C ASP A 149 -10.31 -12.18 29.14
N SER A 150 -10.46 -13.21 28.29
CA SER A 150 -11.71 -14.00 28.29
C SER A 150 -11.51 -15.52 28.45
N ASN A 151 -12.31 -16.08 29.37
CA ASN A 151 -12.27 -17.42 29.95
C ASN A 151 -12.27 -18.58 28.93
N GLU A 152 -11.58 -19.65 29.32
CA GLU A 152 -11.36 -20.91 28.60
C GLU A 152 -12.64 -21.62 28.10
N ASP A 153 -13.79 -21.41 28.76
CA ASP A 153 -15.07 -22.01 28.38
C ASP A 153 -15.66 -21.39 27.09
N THR A 154 -15.22 -20.18 26.74
CA THR A 154 -15.56 -19.50 25.48
C THR A 154 -14.79 -20.12 24.32
N ARG A 155 -13.52 -20.50 24.51
CA ARG A 155 -12.67 -21.11 23.45
C ARG A 155 -13.20 -22.45 22.93
N GLY A 156 -13.92 -23.19 23.76
CA GLY A 156 -14.45 -24.52 23.42
C GLY A 156 -15.66 -24.50 22.48
N LYS A 157 -16.52 -23.48 22.57
CA LYS A 157 -17.76 -23.41 21.76
C LYS A 157 -17.53 -22.85 20.36
N PHE A 158 -16.49 -22.05 20.14
CA PHE A 158 -16.19 -21.41 18.85
C PHE A 158 -15.48 -22.31 17.84
N ARG A 159 -14.97 -23.48 18.26
CA ARG A 159 -14.29 -24.43 17.36
C ARG A 159 -15.21 -25.19 16.38
N ALA A 160 -16.54 -24.97 16.44
CA ALA A 160 -17.52 -25.75 15.69
C ALA A 160 -18.37 -24.95 14.69
N SER A 161 -17.91 -23.77 14.25
CA SER A 161 -18.50 -23.05 13.12
C SER A 161 -17.49 -23.00 11.99
N ARG A 162 -17.76 -23.73 10.90
CA ARG A 162 -16.92 -23.79 9.70
C ARG A 162 -16.77 -22.39 9.11
N SER A 163 -15.65 -21.73 9.39
CA SER A 163 -15.03 -20.81 8.44
C SER A 163 -14.77 -21.62 7.16
N ILE A 164 -15.25 -21.15 6.02
CA ILE A 164 -14.80 -21.64 4.71
C ILE A 164 -13.31 -21.27 4.65
N THR A 165 -12.44 -22.17 5.06
CA THR A 165 -11.00 -22.00 4.89
C THR A 165 -10.73 -22.22 3.40
N LEU A 166 -10.71 -21.14 2.62
CA LEU A 166 -10.19 -21.19 1.26
C LEU A 166 -8.74 -21.68 1.33
N ASP A 167 -8.50 -22.88 0.80
CA ASP A 167 -7.23 -23.57 0.94
C ASP A 167 -6.18 -22.95 0.00
N TYR A 168 -5.30 -22.14 0.58
CA TYR A 168 -4.18 -21.49 -0.10
C TYR A 168 -3.17 -22.48 -0.69
N SER A 169 -3.18 -23.75 -0.30
CA SER A 169 -2.22 -24.75 -0.81
C SER A 169 -2.36 -25.03 -2.31
N TYR A 170 -3.55 -24.79 -2.89
CA TYR A 170 -3.80 -24.96 -4.33
C TYR A 170 -3.56 -23.68 -5.14
N LEU A 171 -3.35 -22.54 -4.48
CA LEU A 171 -3.24 -21.25 -5.15
C LEU A 171 -2.02 -21.21 -6.09
N ASP A 172 -0.88 -21.77 -5.70
CA ASP A 172 0.31 -21.86 -6.57
C ASP A 172 0.01 -22.60 -7.88
N LEU A 173 -0.76 -23.69 -7.81
CA LEU A 173 -1.13 -24.48 -8.98
C LEU A 173 -2.08 -23.69 -9.91
N LEU A 174 -3.05 -22.98 -9.34
CA LEU A 174 -3.98 -22.14 -10.12
C LEU A 174 -3.26 -20.93 -10.74
N MET A 175 -2.29 -20.35 -10.04
CA MET A 175 -1.48 -19.25 -10.59
C MET A 175 -0.59 -19.70 -11.76
N ARG A 176 -0.12 -20.95 -11.79
CA ARG A 176 0.56 -21.52 -12.98
C ARG A 176 -0.36 -21.64 -14.19
N LEU A 177 -1.66 -21.87 -13.97
CA LEU A 177 -2.63 -21.88 -15.05
C LEU A 177 -2.85 -20.47 -15.63
N ASN A 178 -2.85 -19.43 -14.78
CA ASN A 178 -2.81 -18.04 -15.24
C ASN A 178 -1.53 -17.73 -16.04
N GLU A 179 -0.38 -18.24 -15.59
CA GLU A 179 0.88 -18.07 -16.32
C GLU A 179 0.82 -18.71 -17.70
N ALA A 180 0.20 -19.90 -17.82
CA ALA A 180 0.01 -20.55 -19.11
C ALA A 180 -0.95 -19.77 -20.04
N ALA A 181 -1.94 -19.07 -19.48
CA ALA A 181 -2.90 -18.27 -20.23
C ALA A 181 -2.29 -16.99 -20.81
N GLY A 182 -1.37 -16.35 -20.09
CA GLY A 182 -0.91 -15.03 -20.49
C GLY A 182 0.40 -14.55 -19.90
N GLY A 183 1.26 -15.47 -19.46
CA GLY A 183 2.62 -15.19 -19.04
C GLY A 183 2.75 -14.53 -17.67
N HIS A 184 3.98 -14.13 -17.36
CA HIS A 184 4.34 -13.51 -16.09
C HIS A 184 3.58 -12.20 -15.84
N GLU A 185 3.34 -11.40 -16.89
CA GLU A 185 2.59 -10.14 -16.72
C GLU A 185 1.15 -10.39 -16.22
N GLN A 186 0.50 -11.48 -16.66
CA GLN A 186 -0.85 -11.82 -16.15
C GLN A 186 -0.82 -12.15 -14.66
N VAL A 187 0.17 -12.94 -14.25
CA VAL A 187 0.28 -13.44 -12.90
C VAL A 187 0.46 -12.28 -11.93
N GLU A 188 1.34 -11.34 -12.26
CA GLU A 188 1.56 -10.16 -11.44
C GLU A 188 0.34 -9.23 -11.43
N HIS A 189 -0.31 -9.02 -12.58
CA HIS A 189 -1.55 -8.26 -12.65
C HIS A 189 -2.66 -8.86 -11.76
N CYS A 190 -2.92 -10.16 -11.87
CA CYS A 190 -3.90 -10.85 -11.03
C CYS A 190 -3.57 -10.73 -9.53
N LYS A 191 -2.28 -10.83 -9.17
CA LYS A 191 -1.85 -10.67 -7.77
C LYS A 191 -2.11 -9.26 -7.26
N GLU A 192 -1.69 -8.25 -8.01
CA GLU A 192 -1.92 -6.84 -7.66
C GLU A 192 -3.42 -6.53 -7.59
N CYS A 193 -4.21 -7.05 -8.53
CA CYS A 193 -5.66 -6.88 -8.59
C CYS A 193 -6.36 -7.46 -7.36
N GLY A 194 -6.06 -8.70 -6.98
CA GLY A 194 -6.60 -9.31 -5.76
C GLY A 194 -6.26 -8.53 -4.50
N MET A 195 -5.01 -8.05 -4.37
CA MET A 195 -4.59 -7.28 -3.20
C MET A 195 -5.24 -5.90 -3.14
N LEU A 196 -5.31 -5.18 -4.26
CA LEU A 196 -5.96 -3.87 -4.34
C LEU A 196 -7.46 -4.00 -4.05
N ALA A 197 -8.13 -4.96 -4.68
CA ALA A 197 -9.55 -5.23 -4.48
C ALA A 197 -9.84 -5.64 -3.02
N LYS A 198 -8.96 -6.43 -2.39
CA LYS A 198 -9.03 -6.76 -0.96
C LYS A 198 -8.96 -5.51 -0.09
N GLU A 199 -8.00 -4.62 -0.29
CA GLU A 199 -7.92 -3.39 0.52
C GLU A 199 -9.10 -2.44 0.28
N MET A 200 -9.57 -2.34 -0.96
CA MET A 200 -10.81 -1.59 -1.27
C MET A 200 -12.00 -2.20 -0.54
N SER A 201 -12.12 -3.53 -0.51
CA SER A 201 -13.20 -4.22 0.19
C SER A 201 -13.17 -3.98 1.70
N LYS A 202 -12.00 -3.84 2.34
CA LYS A 202 -11.93 -3.49 3.77
C LYS A 202 -12.63 -2.18 4.12
N MET A 203 -12.75 -1.26 3.16
CA MET A 203 -13.48 0.00 3.35
C MET A 203 -14.97 -0.07 3.00
N LEU A 204 -15.36 -1.05 2.18
CA LEU A 204 -16.69 -1.15 1.59
C LEU A 204 -17.53 -2.28 2.19
N CYS A 205 -16.91 -3.47 2.30
CA CYS A 205 -17.47 -4.67 2.87
C CYS A 205 -16.32 -5.64 3.27
N PRO A 206 -15.83 -5.59 4.53
CA PRO A 206 -14.73 -6.46 4.99
C PRO A 206 -15.04 -7.96 4.90
N MET A 207 -16.32 -8.34 4.93
CA MET A 207 -16.77 -9.75 4.94
C MET A 207 -16.41 -10.54 3.70
N VAL A 208 -16.13 -9.86 2.60
CA VAL A 208 -15.87 -10.46 1.29
C VAL A 208 -14.40 -10.30 0.88
N SER A 209 -13.55 -9.82 1.80
CA SER A 209 -12.14 -9.54 1.53
C SER A 209 -11.34 -10.77 1.10
N GLU A 210 -11.68 -11.96 1.61
CA GLU A 210 -11.01 -13.20 1.22
C GLU A 210 -11.52 -13.69 -0.15
N GLU A 211 -12.83 -13.71 -0.37
CA GLU A 211 -13.41 -14.10 -1.66
C GLU A 211 -12.95 -13.19 -2.80
N ILE A 212 -12.90 -11.87 -2.57
CA ILE A 212 -12.40 -10.89 -3.54
C ILE A 212 -10.91 -11.11 -3.82
N LEU A 213 -10.11 -11.48 -2.81
CA LEU A 213 -8.69 -11.78 -3.01
C LEU A 213 -8.52 -12.98 -3.96
N PHE A 214 -9.21 -14.08 -3.69
CA PHE A 214 -9.16 -15.27 -4.55
C PHE A 214 -9.74 -14.99 -5.94
N ALA A 215 -10.83 -14.24 -6.03
CA ALA A 215 -11.39 -13.84 -7.32
C ALA A 215 -10.41 -13.00 -8.12
N GLY A 216 -9.69 -12.06 -7.49
CA GLY A 216 -8.65 -11.29 -8.15
C GLY A 216 -7.48 -12.15 -8.64
N TYR A 217 -7.13 -13.21 -7.91
CA TYR A 217 -6.14 -14.17 -8.41
C TYR A 217 -6.65 -14.99 -9.61
N LEU A 218 -7.94 -15.21 -9.76
CA LEU A 218 -8.49 -16.19 -10.71
C LEU A 218 -9.32 -15.60 -11.86
N HIS A 219 -9.67 -14.31 -11.82
CA HIS A 219 -10.62 -13.72 -12.78
C HIS A 219 -10.17 -13.79 -14.24
N GLU A 220 -8.86 -13.80 -14.52
CA GLU A 220 -8.34 -13.92 -15.88
C GLU A 220 -8.02 -15.36 -16.32
N ILE A 221 -8.29 -16.38 -15.49
CA ILE A 221 -7.93 -17.77 -15.81
C ILE A 221 -8.63 -18.29 -17.07
N GLY A 222 -9.80 -17.74 -17.39
CA GLY A 222 -10.52 -18.03 -18.62
C GLY A 222 -9.80 -17.56 -19.90
N LYS A 223 -8.80 -16.67 -19.81
CA LYS A 223 -7.97 -16.29 -20.97
C LYS A 223 -7.21 -17.47 -21.57
N VAL A 224 -7.07 -18.59 -20.85
CA VAL A 224 -6.52 -19.85 -21.38
C VAL A 224 -7.28 -20.37 -22.62
N SER A 225 -8.54 -19.96 -22.81
CA SER A 225 -9.32 -20.29 -23.99
C SER A 225 -8.97 -19.46 -25.24
N LEU A 226 -8.12 -18.45 -25.10
CA LEU A 226 -7.77 -17.50 -26.17
C LEU A 226 -6.40 -17.81 -26.77
N ALA A 227 -6.18 -17.35 -28.01
CA ALA A 227 -4.85 -17.36 -28.60
C ALA A 227 -3.96 -16.34 -27.87
N GLY A 228 -2.71 -16.70 -27.56
CA GLY A 228 -1.79 -15.82 -26.83
C GLY A 228 -1.57 -14.45 -27.49
N GLU A 229 -1.63 -14.38 -28.83
CA GLU A 229 -1.57 -13.10 -29.55
C GLU A 229 -2.79 -12.21 -29.28
N LEU A 230 -3.98 -12.80 -29.20
CA LEU A 230 -5.20 -12.07 -28.87
C LEU A 230 -5.13 -11.55 -27.42
N VAL A 231 -4.60 -12.33 -26.49
CA VAL A 231 -4.40 -11.90 -25.09
C VAL A 231 -3.48 -10.67 -25.03
N LYS A 232 -2.36 -10.68 -25.75
CA LYS A 232 -1.44 -9.53 -25.78
C LYS A 232 -2.09 -8.27 -26.34
N ARG A 233 -2.80 -8.40 -27.46
CA ARG A 233 -3.50 -7.28 -28.12
C ARG A 233 -4.60 -6.69 -27.24
N GLU A 234 -5.37 -7.54 -26.57
CA GLU A 234 -6.41 -7.14 -25.63
C GLU A 234 -5.83 -6.30 -24.49
N ARG A 235 -4.75 -6.76 -23.86
CA ARG A 235 -4.06 -6.02 -22.77
C ARG A 235 -3.50 -4.68 -23.19
N ALA A 236 -2.90 -4.63 -24.38
CA ALA A 236 -2.39 -3.40 -24.97
C ALA A 236 -3.52 -2.42 -25.36
N GLY A 237 -4.78 -2.84 -25.30
CA GLY A 237 -5.92 -2.03 -25.70
C GLY A 237 -6.00 -1.83 -27.22
N GLU A 238 -5.44 -2.75 -28.00
CA GLU A 238 -5.51 -2.69 -29.46
C GLU A 238 -6.95 -2.92 -29.96
N PRO A 239 -7.33 -2.35 -31.12
CA PRO A 239 -8.63 -2.62 -31.71
C PRO A 239 -8.84 -4.11 -31.98
N LEU A 240 -9.93 -4.66 -31.45
CA LEU A 240 -10.36 -6.04 -31.67
C LEU A 240 -11.53 -6.10 -32.65
N THR A 241 -11.55 -7.13 -33.50
CA THR A 241 -12.70 -7.47 -34.36
C THR A 241 -13.92 -7.89 -33.54
N GLU A 242 -15.13 -7.86 -34.14
CA GLU A 242 -16.35 -8.28 -33.44
C GLU A 242 -16.25 -9.74 -32.92
N GLU A 243 -15.69 -10.65 -33.72
CA GLU A 243 -15.47 -12.05 -33.31
C GLU A 243 -14.49 -12.17 -32.12
N GLU A 244 -13.43 -11.36 -32.12
CA GLU A 244 -12.46 -11.32 -31.01
C GLU A 244 -13.09 -10.73 -29.74
N GLN A 245 -13.92 -9.69 -29.87
CA GLN A 245 -14.64 -9.10 -28.73
C GLN A 245 -15.62 -10.10 -28.11
N GLU A 246 -16.33 -10.88 -28.93
CA GLU A 246 -17.20 -11.96 -28.43
C GLU A 246 -16.41 -13.04 -27.67
N LYS A 247 -15.22 -13.42 -28.15
CA LYS A 247 -14.34 -14.37 -27.45
C LYS A 247 -13.84 -13.82 -26.12
N VAL A 248 -13.40 -12.56 -26.10
CA VAL A 248 -12.94 -11.89 -24.88
C VAL A 248 -14.07 -11.73 -23.86
N ALA A 249 -15.29 -11.42 -24.30
CA ALA A 249 -16.43 -11.29 -23.40
C ALA A 249 -16.77 -12.57 -22.63
N ARG A 250 -16.40 -13.74 -23.17
CA ARG A 250 -16.66 -15.06 -22.55
C ARG A 250 -15.62 -15.49 -21.52
N ILE A 251 -14.50 -14.78 -21.35
CA ILE A 251 -13.43 -15.21 -20.45
C ILE A 251 -13.91 -15.37 -19.00
N PHE A 252 -14.84 -14.52 -18.55
CA PHE A 252 -15.34 -14.57 -17.18
C PHE A 252 -16.28 -15.76 -16.95
N ASP A 253 -17.09 -16.12 -17.95
CA ASP A 253 -17.90 -17.35 -17.89
C ASP A 253 -16.99 -18.57 -17.87
N TYR A 254 -15.95 -18.60 -18.73
CA TYR A 254 -14.97 -19.68 -18.74
C TYR A 254 -14.17 -19.77 -17.44
N ALA A 255 -13.83 -18.64 -16.81
CA ALA A 255 -13.17 -18.63 -15.52
C ALA A 255 -14.02 -19.36 -14.46
N VAL A 256 -15.32 -19.09 -14.41
CA VAL A 256 -16.25 -19.77 -13.50
C VAL A 256 -16.38 -21.25 -13.84
N GLU A 257 -16.52 -21.61 -15.12
CA GLU A 257 -16.57 -23.02 -15.58
C GLU A 257 -15.31 -23.82 -15.18
N ILE A 258 -14.12 -23.22 -15.29
CA ILE A 258 -12.85 -23.86 -14.89
C ILE A 258 -12.83 -24.20 -13.40
N LEU A 259 -13.50 -23.40 -12.58
CA LEU A 259 -13.52 -23.54 -11.12
C LEU A 259 -14.61 -24.48 -10.61
N GLU A 260 -15.60 -24.85 -11.45
CA GLU A 260 -16.74 -25.72 -11.12
C GLU A 260 -16.35 -27.04 -10.39
N PRO A 261 -15.23 -27.73 -10.73
CA PRO A 261 -14.85 -28.95 -10.01
C PRO A 261 -14.60 -28.76 -8.51
N ASN A 262 -14.32 -27.53 -8.05
CA ASN A 262 -14.20 -27.18 -6.65
C ASN A 262 -15.37 -26.28 -6.24
N GLN A 263 -16.50 -26.91 -5.88
CA GLN A 263 -17.75 -26.21 -5.58
C GLN A 263 -17.62 -25.12 -4.51
N ASN A 264 -16.84 -25.36 -3.44
CA ASN A 264 -16.63 -24.35 -2.40
C ASN A 264 -15.94 -23.09 -2.95
N LEU A 265 -14.91 -23.27 -3.78
CA LEU A 265 -14.21 -22.15 -4.41
C LEU A 265 -15.08 -21.49 -5.47
N HIS A 266 -15.73 -22.28 -6.32
CA HIS A 266 -16.67 -21.84 -7.35
C HIS A 266 -17.75 -20.94 -6.76
N ASP A 267 -18.49 -21.40 -5.76
CA ASP A 267 -19.60 -20.66 -5.15
C ASP A 267 -19.11 -19.36 -4.50
N SER A 268 -17.89 -19.37 -3.97
CA SER A 268 -17.26 -18.20 -3.35
C SER A 268 -16.87 -17.11 -4.35
N VAL A 269 -16.61 -17.47 -5.62
CA VAL A 269 -16.11 -16.53 -6.64
C VAL A 269 -16.97 -16.48 -7.91
N GLU A 270 -18.18 -17.07 -7.90
CA GLU A 270 -19.09 -17.12 -9.04
C GLU A 270 -19.39 -15.72 -9.60
N PHE A 271 -19.31 -14.69 -8.76
CA PHE A 271 -19.50 -13.30 -9.15
C PHE A 271 -18.54 -12.80 -10.24
N ILE A 272 -17.41 -13.48 -10.51
CA ILE A 272 -16.49 -13.18 -11.61
C ILE A 272 -17.25 -13.04 -12.95
N ARG A 273 -18.29 -13.83 -13.18
CA ARG A 273 -19.11 -13.79 -14.42
C ARG A 273 -19.76 -12.43 -14.71
N TYR A 274 -19.86 -11.55 -13.71
CA TYR A 274 -20.45 -10.22 -13.86
C TYR A 274 -19.43 -9.14 -14.23
N LEU A 275 -18.12 -9.42 -14.25
CA LEU A 275 -17.08 -8.42 -14.56
C LEU A 275 -17.22 -7.81 -15.97
N GLY A 276 -17.78 -8.58 -16.92
CA GLY A 276 -18.01 -8.14 -18.30
C GLY A 276 -19.26 -7.27 -18.52
N ARG A 277 -20.01 -6.93 -17.46
CA ARG A 277 -21.24 -6.11 -17.61
C ARG A 277 -20.90 -4.64 -17.94
N SER A 278 -21.79 -3.97 -18.67
CA SER A 278 -21.60 -2.58 -19.12
C SER A 278 -22.06 -1.53 -18.11
N SER A 279 -22.69 -1.94 -17.01
CA SER A 279 -23.12 -1.07 -15.91
C SER A 279 -22.90 -1.78 -14.58
N TYR A 280 -22.35 -1.05 -13.60
CA TYR A 280 -22.16 -1.56 -12.23
C TYR A 280 -23.47 -2.01 -11.57
N GLN A 281 -24.62 -1.48 -11.99
CA GLN A 281 -25.93 -1.87 -11.45
C GLN A 281 -26.31 -3.31 -11.79
N GLN A 282 -25.64 -3.92 -12.76
CA GLN A 282 -25.81 -5.32 -13.16
C GLN A 282 -24.81 -6.25 -12.47
N MET A 283 -23.99 -5.72 -11.57
CA MET A 283 -22.91 -6.45 -10.89
C MET A 283 -23.19 -6.50 -9.39
N PRO A 284 -22.94 -7.63 -8.71
CA PRO A 284 -22.84 -7.64 -7.26
C PRO A 284 -21.63 -6.81 -6.79
N LEU A 285 -21.62 -6.37 -5.53
CA LEU A 285 -20.61 -5.44 -5.01
C LEU A 285 -19.17 -5.96 -5.18
N GLU A 286 -18.95 -7.25 -4.99
CA GLU A 286 -17.66 -7.93 -5.15
C GLU A 286 -17.12 -7.78 -6.57
N ALA A 287 -17.98 -8.01 -7.56
CA ALA A 287 -17.65 -7.82 -8.96
C ALA A 287 -17.42 -6.34 -9.29
N GLN A 288 -18.16 -5.41 -8.68
CA GLN A 288 -17.91 -3.97 -8.83
C GLN A 288 -16.53 -3.57 -8.29
N ILE A 289 -16.16 -4.06 -7.11
CA ILE A 289 -14.86 -3.80 -6.47
C ILE A 289 -13.73 -4.35 -7.35
N LEU A 290 -13.86 -5.62 -7.73
CA LEU A 290 -12.84 -6.30 -8.53
C LEU A 290 -12.71 -5.66 -9.92
N LYS A 291 -13.82 -5.29 -10.57
CA LYS A 291 -13.80 -4.59 -11.86
C LYS A 291 -13.05 -3.26 -11.79
N VAL A 292 -13.31 -2.44 -10.76
CA VAL A 292 -12.65 -1.15 -10.62
C VAL A 292 -11.16 -1.32 -10.38
N ALA A 293 -10.75 -2.31 -9.58
CA ALA A 293 -9.34 -2.63 -9.35
C ALA A 293 -8.65 -3.13 -10.64
N ASP A 294 -9.30 -4.05 -11.37
CA ASP A 294 -8.82 -4.63 -12.61
C ASP A 294 -8.66 -3.58 -13.71
N ASP A 295 -9.72 -2.82 -14.02
CA ASP A 295 -9.70 -1.78 -15.05
C ASP A 295 -8.65 -0.70 -14.74
N TYR A 296 -8.50 -0.30 -13.47
CA TYR A 296 -7.45 0.64 -13.05
C TYR A 296 -6.05 0.08 -13.33
N LEU A 297 -5.79 -1.17 -12.92
CA LEU A 297 -4.49 -1.80 -13.09
C LEU A 297 -4.15 -2.03 -14.57
N MET A 298 -5.11 -2.44 -15.40
CA MET A 298 -4.91 -2.55 -16.85
C MET A 298 -4.49 -1.22 -17.49
N LEU A 299 -4.99 -0.09 -16.98
CA LEU A 299 -4.64 1.23 -17.49
C LEU A 299 -3.23 1.66 -17.08
N ARG A 300 -2.80 1.37 -15.85
CA ARG A 300 -1.53 1.88 -15.28
C ARG A 300 -0.35 0.92 -15.31
N SER A 301 -0.57 -0.39 -15.47
CA SER A 301 0.49 -1.38 -15.27
C SER A 301 1.38 -1.55 -16.51
N PRO A 302 2.71 -1.69 -16.32
CA PRO A 302 3.63 -2.06 -17.40
C PRO A 302 3.23 -3.40 -18.04
N GLY A 303 3.32 -3.50 -19.36
CA GLY A 303 2.87 -4.69 -20.11
C GLY A 303 1.38 -4.71 -20.45
N TYR A 304 0.64 -3.68 -20.01
CA TYR A 304 -0.73 -3.38 -20.43
C TYR A 304 -0.72 -2.02 -21.15
N ARG A 305 -1.50 -1.02 -20.69
CA ARG A 305 -1.59 0.28 -21.35
C ARG A 305 -0.57 1.32 -20.86
N ASP A 306 0.03 1.08 -19.69
CA ASP A 306 1.14 1.87 -19.13
C ASP A 306 0.93 3.40 -19.13
N LEU A 307 -0.30 3.85 -18.85
CA LEU A 307 -0.67 5.28 -18.77
C LEU A 307 -0.22 5.93 -17.44
N GLY A 308 0.21 5.11 -16.48
CA GLY A 308 0.57 5.54 -15.13
C GLY A 308 -0.63 5.82 -14.21
N ASP A 309 -0.33 6.00 -12.92
CA ASP A 309 -1.35 6.07 -11.85
C ASP A 309 -2.35 7.23 -12.04
N ALA A 310 -1.87 8.41 -12.46
CA ALA A 310 -2.68 9.61 -12.54
C ALA A 310 -3.70 9.53 -13.69
N GLU A 311 -3.24 9.18 -14.89
CA GLU A 311 -4.11 9.06 -16.07
C GLU A 311 -5.05 7.86 -15.94
N GLY A 312 -4.56 6.71 -15.44
CA GLY A 312 -5.41 5.55 -15.17
C GLY A 312 -6.54 5.86 -14.18
N LEU A 313 -6.23 6.60 -13.11
CA LEU A 313 -7.25 7.01 -12.14
C LEU A 313 -8.26 7.99 -12.76
N GLU A 314 -7.80 8.95 -13.57
CA GLU A 314 -8.67 9.91 -14.25
C GLU A 314 -9.68 9.22 -15.17
N ILE A 315 -9.23 8.23 -15.94
CA ILE A 315 -10.12 7.44 -16.83
C ILE A 315 -11.18 6.69 -16.02
N VAL A 316 -10.80 6.05 -14.91
CA VAL A 316 -11.77 5.37 -14.02
C VAL A 316 -12.76 6.37 -13.43
N GLN A 317 -12.31 7.57 -13.03
CA GLN A 317 -13.17 8.63 -12.51
C GLN A 317 -14.20 9.10 -13.54
N GLN A 318 -13.81 9.23 -14.82
CA GLN A 318 -14.73 9.61 -15.90
C GLN A 318 -15.86 8.58 -16.10
N GLY A 319 -15.61 7.30 -15.80
CA GLY A 319 -16.61 6.23 -15.83
C GLY A 319 -17.53 6.16 -14.60
N SER A 320 -17.26 6.95 -13.55
CA SER A 320 -18.01 6.96 -12.30
C SER A 320 -19.49 7.35 -12.50
N GLY A 321 -20.39 6.61 -11.85
CA GLY A 321 -21.84 6.80 -11.95
C GLY A 321 -22.47 6.20 -13.22
N LYS A 322 -21.65 5.68 -14.14
CA LYS A 322 -22.11 4.97 -15.35
C LYS A 322 -21.61 3.53 -15.35
N LEU A 323 -20.32 3.35 -15.64
CA LEU A 323 -19.67 2.04 -15.68
C LEU A 323 -19.31 1.57 -14.27
N TYR A 324 -18.90 2.50 -13.40
CA TYR A 324 -18.43 2.21 -12.05
C TYR A 324 -19.34 2.82 -10.98
N ASN A 325 -19.49 2.09 -9.87
CA ASN A 325 -20.16 2.60 -8.69
C ASN A 325 -19.33 3.74 -8.06
N PRO A 326 -19.90 4.94 -7.84
CA PRO A 326 -19.17 6.07 -7.26
C PRO A 326 -18.52 5.77 -5.90
N ARG A 327 -19.16 4.95 -5.05
CA ARG A 327 -18.60 4.56 -3.75
C ARG A 327 -17.34 3.71 -3.91
N VAL A 328 -17.32 2.84 -4.92
CA VAL A 328 -16.18 1.96 -5.20
C VAL A 328 -15.02 2.76 -5.79
N VAL A 329 -15.30 3.71 -6.69
CA VAL A 329 -14.28 4.63 -7.24
C VAL A 329 -13.65 5.45 -6.11
N ALA A 330 -14.44 5.98 -5.18
CA ALA A 330 -13.90 6.70 -4.02
C ALA A 330 -12.98 5.82 -3.13
N ALA A 331 -13.31 4.53 -2.99
CA ALA A 331 -12.46 3.57 -2.28
C ALA A 331 -11.14 3.30 -3.03
N LEU A 332 -11.16 3.20 -4.36
CA LEU A 332 -9.96 3.13 -5.19
C LEU A 332 -9.08 4.36 -4.96
N GLU A 333 -9.64 5.57 -5.07
CA GLU A 333 -8.85 6.81 -4.91
C GLU A 333 -8.17 6.90 -3.54
N LYS A 334 -8.88 6.53 -2.47
CA LYS A 334 -8.30 6.52 -1.12
C LYS A 334 -7.16 5.49 -1.03
N ASN A 335 -7.33 4.32 -1.64
CA ASN A 335 -6.28 3.30 -1.68
C ASN A 335 -5.08 3.73 -2.50
N VAL A 336 -5.27 4.28 -3.71
CA VAL A 336 -4.16 4.78 -4.55
C VAL A 336 -3.35 5.83 -3.81
N ARG A 337 -4.01 6.78 -3.12
CA ARG A 337 -3.33 7.77 -2.27
C ARG A 337 -2.54 7.10 -1.14
N LYS A 338 -3.19 6.24 -0.36
CA LYS A 338 -2.57 5.51 0.77
C LYS A 338 -1.38 4.65 0.33
N TYR A 339 -1.52 3.92 -0.77
CA TYR A 339 -0.49 3.03 -1.30
C TYR A 339 0.68 3.79 -1.89
N LYS A 340 0.46 4.96 -2.49
CA LYS A 340 1.55 5.83 -2.93
C LYS A 340 2.44 6.22 -1.75
N ASP A 341 1.85 6.62 -0.64
CA ASP A 341 2.58 7.00 0.58
C ASP A 341 3.29 5.78 1.21
N LEU A 342 2.57 4.66 1.38
CA LEU A 342 3.15 3.42 1.92
C LEU A 342 4.24 2.82 1.03
N ARG A 343 4.14 2.93 -0.30
CA ARG A 343 5.16 2.44 -1.23
C ARG A 343 6.46 3.21 -1.04
N VAL A 344 6.38 4.53 -0.91
CA VAL A 344 7.57 5.37 -0.65
C VAL A 344 8.20 5.00 0.69
N GLU A 345 7.40 4.91 1.75
CA GLU A 345 7.91 4.54 3.08
C GLU A 345 8.47 3.12 3.12
N GLY A 346 7.80 2.16 2.48
CA GLY A 346 8.24 0.77 2.37
C GLY A 346 9.54 0.63 1.60
N GLN A 347 9.68 1.33 0.46
CA GLN A 347 10.93 1.38 -0.30
C GLN A 347 12.08 1.96 0.54
N LEU A 348 11.84 3.06 1.27
CA LEU A 348 12.82 3.65 2.18
C LEU A 348 13.20 2.69 3.33
N ASN A 349 12.25 1.95 3.87
CA ASN A 349 12.51 0.98 4.92
C ASN A 349 13.36 -0.20 4.43
N VAL A 350 13.06 -0.75 3.25
CA VAL A 350 13.87 -1.80 2.60
C VAL A 350 15.30 -1.28 2.33
N MET A 351 15.43 -0.05 1.83
CA MET A 351 16.71 0.60 1.65
C MET A 351 17.49 0.73 2.98
N ARG A 352 16.83 1.16 4.06
CA ARG A 352 17.45 1.22 5.40
C ARG A 352 17.89 -0.16 5.90
N MET A 353 17.10 -1.21 5.64
CA MET A 353 17.49 -2.58 5.98
C MET A 353 18.79 -2.98 5.26
N MET A 354 19.00 -2.54 4.02
CA MET A 354 20.24 -2.80 3.28
C MET A 354 21.44 -2.06 3.88
N VAL A 355 21.27 -0.80 4.28
CA VAL A 355 22.31 -0.04 4.98
C VAL A 355 22.70 -0.74 6.29
N ILE A 356 21.71 -1.23 7.06
CA ILE A 356 21.95 -2.00 8.29
C ILE A 356 22.66 -3.32 7.98
N ALA A 357 22.29 -4.02 6.90
CA ALA A 357 22.94 -5.25 6.49
C ALA A 357 24.41 -5.01 6.09
N LEU A 358 24.70 -3.91 5.40
CA LEU A 358 26.07 -3.51 5.07
C LEU A 358 26.89 -3.21 6.33
N ASP A 359 26.33 -2.46 7.29
CA ASP A 359 26.98 -2.14 8.57
C ASP A 359 27.36 -3.39 9.38
N ARG A 360 26.64 -4.50 9.19
CA ARG A 360 27.02 -5.80 9.80
C ARG A 360 28.24 -6.44 9.14
N LYS A 361 28.51 -6.14 7.87
CA LYS A 361 29.62 -6.71 7.08
C LYS A 361 30.88 -5.85 7.14
N ASP A 362 30.70 -4.54 7.20
CA ASP A 362 31.78 -3.55 7.17
C ASP A 362 31.80 -2.78 8.49
N ASN A 363 32.95 -2.78 9.16
CA ASN A 363 33.13 -2.25 10.52
C ASN A 363 33.00 -0.72 10.64
N TYR A 364 32.49 -0.04 9.60
CA TYR A 364 32.66 1.39 9.36
C TYR A 364 31.38 2.11 8.90
N THR A 365 30.41 1.42 8.29
CA THR A 365 29.63 2.04 7.20
C THR A 365 28.38 2.81 7.62
N TYR A 366 27.68 2.47 8.71
CA TYR A 366 26.49 3.25 9.09
C TYR A 366 26.86 4.68 9.51
N ARG A 367 27.85 4.82 10.40
CA ARG A 367 28.27 6.14 10.88
C ARG A 367 28.82 7.00 9.75
N HIS A 368 29.62 6.40 8.87
CA HIS A 368 30.15 7.06 7.69
C HIS A 368 29.04 7.60 6.79
N SER A 369 28.06 6.77 6.44
CA SER A 369 26.94 7.18 5.59
C SER A 369 26.14 8.35 6.21
N MET A 370 25.95 8.34 7.53
CA MET A 370 25.33 9.46 8.24
C MET A 370 26.19 10.74 8.20
N ASP A 371 27.51 10.63 8.37
CA ASP A 371 28.42 11.78 8.31
C ASP A 371 28.48 12.39 6.88
N VAL A 372 28.47 11.54 5.84
CA VAL A 372 28.40 11.98 4.43
C VAL A 372 27.07 12.69 4.16
N ARG A 373 25.96 12.11 4.64
CA ARG A 373 24.63 12.72 4.54
C ARG A 373 24.61 14.09 5.19
N ASP A 374 25.05 14.19 6.44
CA ASP A 374 24.99 15.42 7.21
C ASP A 374 25.86 16.52 6.59
N MET A 375 27.06 16.19 6.09
CA MET A 375 27.90 17.15 5.37
C MET A 375 27.30 17.56 4.02
N GLY A 376 26.84 16.59 3.21
CA GLY A 376 26.19 16.86 1.94
C GLY A 376 24.97 17.76 2.09
N MET A 377 24.14 17.51 3.11
CA MET A 377 22.98 18.34 3.43
C MET A 377 23.35 19.78 3.82
N LYS A 378 24.48 19.99 4.50
CA LYS A 378 24.97 21.36 4.78
C LYS A 378 25.35 22.09 3.50
N ILE A 379 26.05 21.42 2.58
CA ILE A 379 26.46 21.99 1.30
C ILE A 379 25.22 22.32 0.45
N VAL A 380 24.30 21.37 0.31
CA VAL A 380 23.03 21.53 -0.43
C VAL A 380 22.18 22.66 0.14
N SER A 381 22.09 22.77 1.47
CA SER A 381 21.35 23.85 2.14
C SER A 381 22.00 25.21 1.89
N ARG A 382 23.33 25.31 1.93
CA ARG A 382 24.07 26.56 1.65
C ARG A 382 23.90 27.01 0.21
N LEU A 383 23.79 26.06 -0.72
CA LEU A 383 23.50 26.30 -2.13
C LEU A 383 22.04 26.71 -2.41
N GLY A 384 21.14 26.57 -1.44
CA GLY A 384 19.73 26.93 -1.59
C GLY A 384 18.94 26.00 -2.51
N LEU A 385 19.35 24.73 -2.63
CA LEU A 385 18.66 23.77 -3.50
C LEU A 385 17.29 23.36 -2.92
N GLY A 386 16.39 22.94 -3.82
CA GLY A 386 15.01 22.61 -3.48
C GLY A 386 14.84 21.30 -2.70
N ARG A 387 13.60 21.03 -2.28
CA ARG A 387 13.26 19.81 -1.50
C ARG A 387 13.66 18.51 -2.19
N LYS A 388 13.52 18.44 -3.51
CA LYS A 388 13.89 17.25 -4.30
C LYS A 388 15.39 16.96 -4.17
N ASP A 389 16.23 17.96 -4.38
CA ASP A 389 17.69 17.81 -4.32
C ASP A 389 18.17 17.47 -2.90
N GLN A 390 17.55 18.09 -1.90
CA GLN A 390 17.77 17.76 -0.49
C GLN A 390 17.46 16.30 -0.20
N GLU A 391 16.31 15.80 -0.67
CA GLU A 391 15.93 14.40 -0.46
C GLU A 391 16.85 13.44 -1.22
N TYR A 392 17.27 13.78 -2.44
CA TYR A 392 18.20 12.96 -3.21
C TYR A 392 19.60 12.93 -2.61
N MET A 393 20.10 14.05 -2.09
CA MET A 393 21.35 14.08 -1.34
C MET A 393 21.22 13.22 -0.07
N ARG A 394 20.09 13.32 0.63
CA ARG A 394 19.84 12.58 1.86
C ARG A 394 19.84 11.07 1.62
N ILE A 395 18.99 10.60 0.72
CA ILE A 395 18.86 9.17 0.40
C ILE A 395 20.12 8.66 -0.29
N GLY A 396 20.66 9.43 -1.25
CA GLY A 396 21.84 9.02 -2.01
C GLY A 396 23.06 8.80 -1.11
N ALA A 397 23.28 9.67 -0.13
CA ALA A 397 24.35 9.50 0.85
C ALA A 397 24.13 8.27 1.75
N GLU A 398 22.89 7.91 2.06
CA GLU A 398 22.59 6.70 2.82
C GLU A 398 22.88 5.42 2.00
N LEU A 399 22.77 5.48 0.66
CA LEU A 399 22.84 4.30 -0.21
C LEU A 399 24.11 4.17 -1.06
N HIS A 400 24.96 5.20 -1.10
CA HIS A 400 26.10 5.26 -2.03
C HIS A 400 27.03 4.04 -1.95
N ASP A 401 27.13 3.45 -0.77
CA ASP A 401 28.05 2.37 -0.44
C ASP A 401 27.42 0.96 -0.42
N VAL A 402 26.12 0.80 -0.69
CA VAL A 402 25.41 -0.50 -0.59
C VAL A 402 26.08 -1.62 -1.39
N GLY A 403 26.68 -1.30 -2.54
CA GLY A 403 27.44 -2.23 -3.38
C GLY A 403 28.64 -2.88 -2.69
N LYS A 404 29.14 -2.34 -1.57
CA LYS A 404 30.20 -2.97 -0.77
C LYS A 404 29.79 -4.33 -0.21
N ILE A 405 28.48 -4.63 -0.17
CA ILE A 405 27.97 -5.96 0.22
C ILE A 405 28.49 -7.09 -0.68
N PHE A 406 28.92 -6.78 -1.91
CA PHE A 406 29.49 -7.76 -2.84
C PHE A 406 31.02 -7.89 -2.74
N ILE A 407 31.69 -7.02 -1.98
CA ILE A 407 33.14 -7.05 -1.81
C ILE A 407 33.52 -8.06 -0.73
N ASP A 408 34.53 -8.88 -0.99
CA ASP A 408 35.04 -9.86 -0.02
C ASP A 408 35.53 -9.18 1.27
N GLU A 409 35.26 -9.78 2.43
CA GLU A 409 35.61 -9.20 3.73
C GLU A 409 37.12 -8.98 3.91
N SER A 410 37.96 -9.83 3.30
CA SER A 410 39.42 -9.70 3.37
C SER A 410 39.95 -8.45 2.65
N ILE A 411 39.21 -7.96 1.64
CA ILE A 411 39.49 -6.72 0.92
C ILE A 411 38.80 -5.55 1.65
N LEU A 412 37.52 -5.71 1.99
CA LEU A 412 36.69 -4.66 2.59
C LEU A 412 37.25 -4.18 3.93
N ASN A 413 37.65 -5.11 4.79
CA ASN A 413 38.15 -4.85 6.13
C ASN A 413 39.68 -5.00 6.25
N ALA A 414 40.42 -4.87 5.14
CA ALA A 414 41.87 -5.05 5.14
C ALA A 414 42.56 -4.09 6.14
N PRO A 415 43.36 -4.58 7.11
CA PRO A 415 44.05 -3.73 8.09
C PRO A 415 45.31 -3.06 7.52
N ARG A 416 45.40 -2.99 6.19
CA ARG A 416 46.56 -2.51 5.42
C ARG A 416 46.08 -1.72 4.21
N LYS A 417 47.01 -1.09 3.50
CA LYS A 417 46.71 -0.55 2.17
C LYS A 417 46.36 -1.70 1.22
N LEU A 418 45.33 -1.48 0.40
CA LEU A 418 44.94 -2.40 -0.67
C LEU A 418 46.04 -2.46 -1.73
N THR A 419 46.24 -3.63 -2.33
CA THR A 419 47.03 -3.76 -3.55
C THR A 419 46.29 -3.10 -4.72
N PRO A 420 46.96 -2.78 -5.84
CA PRO A 420 46.29 -2.26 -7.02
C PRO A 420 45.11 -3.12 -7.48
N GLU A 421 45.26 -4.45 -7.46
CA GLU A 421 44.24 -5.42 -7.87
C GLU A 421 43.04 -5.42 -6.90
N GLU A 422 43.30 -5.38 -5.59
CA GLU A 422 42.27 -5.27 -4.57
C GLU A 422 41.53 -3.92 -4.66
N PHE A 423 42.25 -2.85 -5.02
CA PHE A 423 41.66 -1.54 -5.23
C PHE A 423 40.76 -1.52 -6.48
N GLU A 424 41.14 -2.20 -7.58
CA GLU A 424 40.25 -2.39 -8.74
C GLU A 424 38.94 -3.09 -8.35
N ILE A 425 38.99 -4.12 -7.51
CA ILE A 425 37.79 -4.79 -6.98
C ILE A 425 36.97 -3.83 -6.14
N MET A 426 37.61 -3.08 -5.22
CA MET A 426 36.94 -2.10 -4.36
C MET A 426 36.19 -1.04 -5.17
N LYS A 427 36.75 -0.54 -6.28
CA LYS A 427 36.10 0.46 -7.14
C LYS A 427 34.76 0.00 -7.70
N GLY A 428 34.56 -1.32 -7.85
CA GLY A 428 33.32 -1.90 -8.35
C GLY A 428 32.08 -1.60 -7.52
N HIS A 429 32.23 -1.24 -6.23
CA HIS A 429 31.07 -0.98 -5.37
C HIS A 429 30.20 0.19 -5.87
N ALA A 430 30.78 1.24 -6.46
CA ALA A 430 30.01 2.39 -6.93
C ALA A 430 29.03 2.00 -8.06
N ALA A 431 29.51 1.19 -9.00
CA ALA A 431 28.67 0.62 -10.04
C ALA A 431 27.64 -0.35 -9.45
N ALA A 432 28.07 -1.23 -8.53
CA ALA A 432 27.19 -2.20 -7.90
C ALA A 432 26.07 -1.56 -7.05
N SER A 433 26.35 -0.46 -6.34
CA SER A 433 25.34 0.33 -5.61
C SER A 433 24.27 0.86 -6.57
N ALA A 434 24.69 1.38 -7.72
CA ALA A 434 23.78 1.88 -8.75
C ALA A 434 22.96 0.74 -9.39
N ASP A 435 23.62 -0.36 -9.76
CA ASP A 435 22.98 -1.55 -10.32
C ASP A 435 21.94 -2.16 -9.38
N PHE A 436 22.14 -2.02 -8.07
CA PHE A 436 21.20 -2.53 -7.06
C PHE A 436 19.82 -1.85 -7.15
N PHE A 437 19.77 -0.57 -7.53
CA PHE A 437 18.54 0.23 -7.54
C PHE A 437 18.02 0.58 -8.94
N LYS A 438 18.73 0.19 -10.01
CA LYS A 438 18.44 0.63 -11.39
C LYS A 438 17.05 0.23 -11.91
N ASP A 439 16.51 -0.90 -11.45
CA ASP A 439 15.23 -1.43 -11.92
C ASP A 439 14.04 -0.89 -11.11
N ILE A 440 14.29 0.00 -10.14
CA ILE A 440 13.22 0.63 -9.34
C ILE A 440 12.70 1.87 -10.09
N PRO A 441 11.42 1.88 -10.52
CA PRO A 441 10.87 3.00 -11.27
C PRO A 441 10.95 4.33 -10.50
N GLY A 442 11.39 5.39 -11.19
CA GLY A 442 11.49 6.74 -10.63
C GLY A 442 12.78 7.04 -9.85
N MET A 443 13.74 6.12 -9.84
CA MET A 443 15.02 6.30 -9.13
C MET A 443 16.20 6.69 -10.04
N ASP A 444 16.03 6.84 -11.34
CA ASP A 444 17.12 7.02 -12.32
C ASP A 444 18.11 8.12 -11.95
N GLU A 445 17.59 9.28 -11.53
CA GLU A 445 18.42 10.42 -11.14
C GLU A 445 19.20 10.13 -9.84
N LEU A 446 18.56 9.50 -8.85
CA LEU A 446 19.25 9.08 -7.61
C LEU A 446 20.33 8.02 -7.90
N VAL A 447 20.03 7.05 -8.77
CA VAL A 447 20.96 6.02 -9.22
C VAL A 447 22.17 6.64 -9.89
N SER A 448 21.98 7.67 -10.72
CA SER A 448 23.09 8.40 -11.36
C SER A 448 24.00 9.11 -10.35
N ILE A 449 23.41 9.70 -9.29
CA ILE A 449 24.13 10.38 -8.21
C ILE A 449 24.95 9.36 -7.41
N VAL A 450 24.33 8.24 -7.03
CA VAL A 450 24.98 7.14 -6.32
C VAL A 450 26.10 6.53 -7.16
N ARG A 451 25.93 6.38 -8.47
CA ARG A 451 26.99 5.84 -9.33
C ARG A 451 28.21 6.76 -9.40
N ALA A 452 27.97 8.07 -9.42
CA ALA A 452 28.98 9.07 -9.72
C ALA A 452 29.74 9.61 -8.50
N HIS A 453 29.49 9.11 -7.28
CA HIS A 453 30.07 9.68 -6.05
C HIS A 453 31.62 9.57 -5.97
N HIS A 454 32.24 8.72 -6.78
CA HIS A 454 33.69 8.62 -6.94
C HIS A 454 34.23 9.18 -8.26
N GLU A 455 33.40 9.83 -9.06
CA GLU A 455 33.85 10.59 -10.21
C GLU A 455 34.63 11.83 -9.77
N LYS A 456 35.59 12.24 -10.59
CA LYS A 456 36.46 13.39 -10.30
C LYS A 456 36.26 14.44 -11.36
N TRP A 457 36.33 15.71 -10.97
CA TRP A 457 36.10 16.83 -11.88
C TRP A 457 36.94 16.76 -13.17
N ASN A 458 38.17 16.25 -13.09
CA ASN A 458 39.09 16.08 -14.22
C ASN A 458 38.89 14.80 -15.06
N GLY A 459 37.91 13.94 -14.75
CA GLY A 459 37.67 12.68 -15.48
C GLY A 459 38.55 11.50 -15.06
N THR A 460 39.37 11.63 -14.03
CA THR A 460 40.22 10.54 -13.51
C THR A 460 39.56 9.69 -12.42
N GLY A 461 38.24 9.86 -12.26
CA GLY A 461 37.42 9.12 -11.32
C GLY A 461 36.94 7.77 -11.87
N TYR A 462 35.97 7.17 -11.19
CA TYR A 462 35.35 5.89 -11.56
C TYR A 462 33.87 5.90 -11.11
N PRO A 463 33.00 5.02 -11.67
CA PRO A 463 33.29 3.93 -12.61
C PRO A 463 33.37 4.31 -14.10
N ASP A 464 32.84 5.46 -14.51
CA ASP A 464 32.61 5.80 -15.92
C ASP A 464 33.62 6.84 -16.46
N GLY A 465 34.37 7.52 -15.58
CA GLY A 465 35.36 8.52 -15.97
C GLY A 465 34.72 9.83 -16.43
N LEU A 466 33.58 10.18 -15.84
CA LEU A 466 32.86 11.42 -16.13
C LEU A 466 33.69 12.64 -15.69
N ALA A 467 33.63 13.70 -16.49
CA ALA A 467 34.39 14.93 -16.24
C ALA A 467 33.49 16.17 -16.23
N GLY A 468 33.84 17.13 -15.38
CA GLY A 468 33.15 18.41 -15.27
C GLY A 468 31.66 18.27 -14.99
N GLU A 469 30.85 18.96 -15.78
CA GLU A 469 29.39 18.99 -15.64
C GLU A 469 28.69 17.72 -16.13
N ASN A 470 29.41 16.78 -16.76
CA ASN A 470 28.85 15.46 -17.07
C ASN A 470 28.63 14.63 -15.80
N ILE A 471 29.28 14.99 -14.69
CA ILE A 471 29.03 14.41 -13.38
C ILE A 471 27.73 15.04 -12.84
N PRO A 472 26.72 14.23 -12.45
CA PRO A 472 25.50 14.72 -11.81
C PRO A 472 25.84 15.71 -10.68
N PHE A 473 25.11 16.83 -10.59
CA PHE A 473 25.44 17.90 -9.66
C PHE A 473 25.54 17.41 -8.20
N LEU A 474 24.56 16.63 -7.75
CA LEU A 474 24.60 16.04 -6.41
C LEU A 474 25.69 14.97 -6.26
N GLY A 475 26.12 14.32 -7.35
CA GLY A 475 27.30 13.44 -7.34
C GLY A 475 28.56 14.22 -6.96
N ARG A 476 28.76 15.41 -7.54
CA ARG A 476 29.88 16.31 -7.22
C ARG A 476 29.89 16.77 -5.76
N VAL A 477 28.70 17.06 -5.21
CA VAL A 477 28.53 17.39 -3.78
C VAL A 477 28.86 16.17 -2.92
N MET A 478 28.37 14.99 -3.29
CA MET A 478 28.58 13.75 -2.56
C MET A 478 30.06 13.36 -2.51
N THR A 479 30.82 13.52 -3.60
CA THR A 479 32.27 13.28 -3.61
C THR A 479 33.01 14.11 -2.56
N ILE A 480 32.66 15.38 -2.39
CA ILE A 480 33.27 16.26 -1.37
C ILE A 480 32.91 15.75 0.04
N ALA A 481 31.63 15.44 0.27
CA ALA A 481 31.16 14.95 1.56
C ALA A 481 31.77 13.59 1.96
N ASP A 482 31.90 12.67 1.00
CA ASP A 482 32.52 11.36 1.17
C ASP A 482 34.00 11.49 1.54
N VAL A 483 34.78 12.25 0.75
CA VAL A 483 36.21 12.47 1.05
C VAL A 483 36.40 13.15 2.41
N TRP A 484 35.54 14.11 2.76
CA TRP A 484 35.59 14.73 4.09
C TRP A 484 35.38 13.69 5.20
N SER A 485 34.31 12.92 5.14
CA SER A 485 34.02 11.88 6.14
C SER A 485 35.16 10.85 6.22
N ALA A 486 35.69 10.43 5.06
CA ALA A 486 36.85 9.55 4.97
C ALA A 486 38.09 10.09 5.70
N LEU A 487 38.29 11.41 5.76
CA LEU A 487 39.41 12.06 6.44
C LEU A 487 39.15 12.30 7.93
N THR A 488 37.90 12.59 8.31
CA THR A 488 37.53 12.97 9.69
C THR A 488 36.99 11.83 10.54
N THR A 489 36.79 10.64 9.98
CA THR A 489 36.31 9.46 10.72
C THR A 489 37.45 8.46 10.95
N GLN A 490 37.45 7.75 12.09
CA GLN A 490 38.46 6.72 12.39
C GLN A 490 38.29 5.52 11.45
N ARG A 491 39.40 4.96 10.93
CA ARG A 491 39.37 3.83 9.98
C ARG A 491 40.18 2.66 10.53
N VAL A 492 39.87 1.43 10.08
CA VAL A 492 40.55 0.19 10.52
C VAL A 492 42.07 0.28 10.43
N TYR A 493 42.59 0.90 9.35
CA TYR A 493 44.02 1.09 9.13
C TYR A 493 44.57 2.44 9.63
N ARG A 494 43.72 3.34 10.15
CA ARG A 494 44.13 4.67 10.64
C ARG A 494 43.63 4.89 12.06
N THR A 495 44.56 4.79 13.01
CA THR A 495 44.29 4.79 14.45
C THR A 495 43.62 6.08 14.94
N ASN A 496 43.85 7.23 14.30
CA ASN A 496 43.24 8.52 14.66
C ASN A 496 42.62 9.21 13.44
N ALA A 497 41.40 9.75 13.59
CA ALA A 497 40.82 10.69 12.63
C ALA A 497 41.69 11.95 12.49
N PHE A 498 41.69 12.58 11.32
CA PHE A 498 42.32 13.89 11.18
C PHE A 498 41.45 14.97 11.84
N SER A 499 42.10 15.99 12.42
CA SER A 499 41.39 17.18 12.87
C SER A 499 40.74 17.88 11.67
N PRO A 500 39.63 18.62 11.87
CA PRO A 500 38.98 19.36 10.78
C PRO A 500 39.94 20.24 9.97
N GLN A 501 40.89 20.89 10.63
CA GLN A 501 41.89 21.76 9.98
C GLN A 501 42.86 20.95 9.10
N LYS A 502 43.31 19.77 9.58
CA LYS A 502 44.20 18.91 8.81
C LYS A 502 43.48 18.25 7.65
N ALA A 503 42.23 17.81 7.85
CA ALA A 503 41.40 17.27 6.78
C ALA A 503 41.16 18.31 5.68
N LEU A 504 40.82 19.55 6.06
CA LEU A 504 40.64 20.65 5.11
C LEU A 504 41.93 20.92 4.31
N GLY A 505 43.08 21.00 4.97
CA GLY A 505 44.37 21.19 4.28
C GLY A 505 44.68 20.10 3.26
N ILE A 506 44.43 18.82 3.59
CA ILE A 506 44.60 17.70 2.65
C ILE A 506 43.65 17.85 1.46
N MET A 507 42.39 18.22 1.69
CA MET A 507 41.42 18.41 0.61
C MET A 507 41.79 19.61 -0.28
N GLU A 508 42.37 20.68 0.28
CA GLU A 508 42.85 21.82 -0.50
C GLU A 508 44.01 21.45 -1.43
N GLU A 509 44.95 20.63 -0.97
CA GLU A 509 46.03 20.10 -1.80
C GLU A 509 45.52 19.20 -2.93
N MET A 510 44.40 18.50 -2.70
CA MET A 510 43.76 17.64 -3.69
C MET A 510 42.75 18.36 -4.59
N ALA A 511 42.40 19.62 -4.30
CA ALA A 511 41.21 20.24 -4.89
C ALA A 511 41.31 20.40 -6.40
N GLU A 512 42.49 20.73 -6.91
CA GLU A 512 42.72 20.92 -8.34
C GLU A 512 42.43 19.63 -9.13
N GLY A 513 41.40 19.67 -9.96
CA GLY A 513 40.98 18.54 -10.78
C GLY A 513 40.22 17.44 -10.05
N HIS A 514 40.15 17.42 -8.72
CA HIS A 514 39.35 16.43 -8.00
C HIS A 514 37.92 16.93 -7.74
N PHE A 515 37.79 18.14 -7.19
CA PHE A 515 36.51 18.69 -6.76
C PHE A 515 35.98 19.74 -7.74
N ASP A 516 34.65 19.90 -7.78
CA ASP A 516 34.01 20.96 -8.55
C ASP A 516 34.46 22.35 -8.01
N PRO A 517 35.03 23.22 -8.86
CA PRO A 517 35.53 24.53 -8.45
C PRO A 517 34.43 25.49 -7.96
N ASN A 518 33.16 25.22 -8.26
CA ASN A 518 32.02 26.00 -7.78
C ASN A 518 31.46 25.48 -6.45
N VAL A 519 31.66 24.20 -6.13
CA VAL A 519 31.13 23.57 -4.90
C VAL A 519 32.16 23.55 -3.78
N PHE A 520 33.43 23.28 -4.08
CA PHE A 520 34.49 23.18 -3.07
C PHE A 520 34.69 24.46 -2.23
N PRO A 521 34.63 25.69 -2.80
CA PRO A 521 34.71 26.91 -2.00
C PRO A 521 33.60 27.03 -0.96
N ILE A 522 32.39 26.59 -1.29
CA ILE A 522 31.23 26.61 -0.38
C ILE A 522 31.45 25.66 0.79
N PHE A 523 31.94 24.45 0.49
CA PHE A 523 32.35 23.50 1.52
C PHE A 523 33.44 24.08 2.43
N ARG A 524 34.47 24.72 1.86
CA ARG A 524 35.56 25.36 2.62
C ARG A 524 35.02 26.40 3.60
N GLU A 525 34.12 27.28 3.15
CA GLU A 525 33.49 28.30 4.00
C GLU A 525 32.73 27.66 5.18
N ILE A 526 31.93 26.63 4.91
CA ILE A 526 31.20 25.87 5.94
C ILE A 526 32.15 25.34 7.02
N ILE A 527 33.27 24.73 6.62
CA ILE A 527 34.25 24.18 7.58
C ILE A 527 34.95 25.28 8.37
N GLN A 528 35.33 26.38 7.73
CA GLN A 528 35.98 27.52 8.40
C GLN A 528 35.08 28.13 9.47
N GLU A 529 33.78 28.30 9.18
CA GLU A 529 32.78 28.76 10.14
C GLU A 529 32.62 27.77 11.32
N MET A 530 32.54 26.46 11.03
CA MET A 530 32.43 25.43 12.07
C MET A 530 33.65 25.43 13.01
N VAL A 531 34.85 25.58 12.46
CA VAL A 531 36.10 25.68 13.23
C VAL A 531 36.12 26.95 14.09
N ALA A 532 35.69 28.09 13.54
CA ALA A 532 35.64 29.35 14.28
C ALA A 532 34.65 29.27 15.47
N ALA A 533 33.44 28.78 15.23
CA ALA A 533 32.42 28.60 16.27
C ALA A 533 32.87 27.63 17.38
N GLY A 534 33.53 26.52 17.01
CA GLY A 534 34.10 25.58 17.99
C GLY A 534 35.21 26.21 18.85
N ALA A 535 36.05 27.06 18.26
CA ALA A 535 37.11 27.77 18.98
C ALA A 535 36.57 28.84 19.94
N GLU A 536 35.47 29.53 19.59
CA GLU A 536 34.79 30.48 20.47
C GLU A 536 34.12 29.77 21.66
N THR A 537 33.49 28.63 21.43
CA THR A 537 32.85 27.81 22.47
C THR A 537 33.88 27.26 23.47
N ALA A 538 35.01 26.73 22.99
CA ALA A 538 36.10 26.25 23.85
C ALA A 538 36.77 27.37 24.68
N ARG A 539 36.79 28.61 24.17
CA ARG A 539 37.27 29.79 24.91
C ARG A 539 36.30 30.23 26.01
N GLN A 540 35.00 29.99 25.85
CA GLN A 540 33.98 30.32 26.84
C GLN A 540 33.91 29.29 27.98
N ASP A 541 34.15 28.00 27.68
CA ASP A 541 34.13 26.91 28.68
C ASP A 541 35.46 26.70 29.44
N GLY A 542 36.48 27.54 29.20
CA GLY A 542 37.72 27.55 29.98
C GLY A 542 38.64 26.33 29.80
N SER A 543 38.30 25.40 28.91
CA SER A 543 39.14 24.26 28.55
C SER A 543 40.05 24.62 27.37
N GLN A 544 41.31 24.97 27.67
CA GLN A 544 42.40 24.91 26.67
C GLN A 544 43.18 23.59 26.82
N PRO A 545 43.72 23.05 25.70
CA PRO A 545 44.38 21.75 25.65
C PRO A 545 45.65 21.64 26.50
#